data_AF-A0A7C6JJY6-F1
#
_entry.id   AF-A0A7C6JJY6-F1
#
_cell.length_a   1.000
_cell.length_b   1.000
_cell.length_c   1.000
_cell.angle_alpha   90.00
_cell.angle_beta   90.00
_cell.angle_gamma   90.00
#
_symmetry.space_group_name_H-M   'P 1'
#
loop_
_entity.id
_entity.type
_entity.pdbx_description
1 polymer ?
#
loop_
_entity_poly.entity_id
_entity_poly.type
_entity_poly.pdbx_seq_one_letter_code
_entity_poly.pdbx_strand_id
1 'polypeptide(L)'
;MKGQMIYFVILHTSMILIAGGGMGWVIIRFFPSLMINEFWVIPLFFFILGLIFIGQFPKAILKKPGKLVNLYMLMRMIKIFASFLFILVYWFIDKQNIRNFAILFIIFYLMNLTWETYIYTRMERYIKQRDNQEKMAKEHKEKNDQ
;
A
#
# COMPACT_ATOMS: atom_id res chain seq x y z
N MET A 1 19.66 -2.31 3.58
CA MET A 1 18.21 -2.59 3.59
C MET A 1 17.40 -1.80 4.63
N LYS A 2 17.85 -1.65 5.89
CA LYS A 2 17.08 -0.94 6.93
C LYS A 2 16.68 0.50 6.52
N GLY A 3 17.58 1.24 5.88
CA GLY A 3 17.30 2.60 5.38
C GLY A 3 16.21 2.67 4.31
N GLN A 4 16.12 1.68 3.40
CA GLN A 4 15.05 1.63 2.39
C GLN A 4 13.69 1.32 3.02
N MET A 5 13.64 0.43 4.01
CA MET A 5 12.38 0.16 4.73
C MET A 5 11.86 1.38 5.47
N ILE A 6 12.74 2.13 6.15
CA ILE A 6 12.37 3.36 6.85
C ILE A 6 11.80 4.39 5.88
N TYR A 7 12.40 4.55 4.70
CA TYR A 7 11.87 5.43 3.66
C TYR A 7 10.45 5.04 3.24
N PHE A 8 10.18 3.74 2.98
CA PHE A 8 8.84 3.28 2.64
C PHE A 8 7.83 3.47 3.77
N VAL A 9 8.23 3.28 5.03
CA VAL A 9 7.37 3.53 6.19
C VAL A 9 7.04 5.01 6.31
N ILE A 10 8.01 5.91 6.18
CA ILE A 10 7.79 7.36 6.26
C ILE A 10 6.87 7.82 5.12
N LEU A 11 7.09 7.32 3.90
CA LEU A 11 6.25 7.63 2.74
C LEU A 11 4.81 7.16 2.95
N HIS A 12 4.62 5.92 3.45
CA HIS A 12 3.30 5.36 3.73
C HIS A 12 2.59 6.13 4.85
N THR A 13 3.31 6.45 5.92
CA THR A 13 2.76 7.22 7.06
C THR A 13 2.30 8.61 6.60
N SER A 14 3.15 9.31 5.83
CA SER A 14 2.83 10.63 5.30
C SER A 14 1.60 10.58 4.40
N MET A 15 1.50 9.55 3.56
CA MET A 15 0.35 9.36 2.68
C MET A 15 -0.95 9.10 3.45
N ILE A 16 -0.93 8.23 4.47
CA ILE A 16 -2.10 7.98 5.32
C ILE A 16 -2.54 9.26 6.03
N LEU A 17 -1.60 10.08 6.50
CA LEU A 17 -1.92 11.35 7.15
C LEU A 17 -2.53 12.36 6.19
N ILE A 18 -1.97 12.51 4.99
CA ILE A 18 -2.49 13.41 3.96
C ILE A 18 -3.86 12.92 3.47
N ALA A 19 -4.01 11.62 3.21
CA ALA A 19 -5.26 11.02 2.77
C ALA A 19 -6.33 11.11 3.87
N GLY A 20 -6.00 10.77 5.12
CA GLY A 20 -6.91 10.81 6.25
C GLY A 20 -7.34 12.24 6.61
N GLY A 21 -6.37 13.14 6.76
CA GLY A 21 -6.63 14.55 7.07
C GLY A 21 -7.32 15.27 5.91
N GLY A 22 -6.85 15.09 4.68
CA GLY A 22 -7.43 15.68 3.48
C GLY A 22 -8.85 15.17 3.22
N MET A 23 -9.08 13.86 3.33
CA MET A 23 -10.42 13.28 3.19
C MET A 23 -11.35 13.76 4.31
N GLY A 24 -10.88 13.80 5.56
CA GLY A 24 -11.65 14.36 6.68
C GLY A 24 -12.09 15.80 6.42
N TRP A 25 -11.18 16.65 5.93
CA TRP A 25 -11.50 18.04 5.57
C TRP A 25 -12.55 18.13 4.45
N VAL A 26 -12.43 17.31 3.40
CA VAL A 26 -13.41 17.26 2.29
C VAL A 26 -14.78 16.80 2.78
N ILE A 27 -14.86 15.78 3.64
CA ILE A 27 -16.12 15.27 4.18
C ILE A 27 -16.86 16.36 4.95
N ILE A 28 -16.17 17.06 5.86
CA ILE A 28 -16.77 18.11 6.69
C ILE A 28 -17.31 19.26 5.81
N ARG A 29 -16.62 19.60 4.72
CA ARG A 29 -17.00 20.71 3.84
C ARG A 29 -18.07 20.37 2.80
N PHE A 30 -18.03 19.18 2.21
CA PHE A 30 -18.84 18.85 1.04
C PHE A 30 -19.86 17.73 1.28
N PHE A 31 -19.60 16.83 2.23
CA PHE A 31 -20.44 15.65 2.48
C PHE A 31 -20.68 15.42 3.99
N PRO A 32 -21.27 16.37 4.72
CA PRO A 32 -21.47 16.24 6.16
C PRO A 32 -22.37 15.05 6.53
N SER A 33 -23.23 14.60 5.61
CA SER A 33 -24.06 13.40 5.78
C SER A 33 -23.28 12.08 5.80
N LEU A 34 -22.03 12.06 5.32
CA LEU A 34 -21.14 10.90 5.37
C LEU A 34 -20.29 10.88 6.65
N MET A 35 -20.38 11.91 7.50
CA MET A 35 -19.58 11.99 8.70
C MET A 35 -20.01 10.92 9.70
N ILE A 36 -19.04 10.14 10.17
CA ILE A 36 -19.20 9.09 11.17
C ILE A 36 -18.13 9.26 12.24
N ASN A 37 -18.45 8.90 13.48
CA ASN A 37 -17.52 9.04 14.60
C ASN A 37 -16.33 8.08 14.48
N GLU A 38 -16.50 6.96 13.76
CA GLU A 38 -15.50 5.92 13.59
C GLU A 38 -14.58 6.15 12.38
N PHE A 39 -14.61 7.34 11.77
CA PHE A 39 -13.78 7.63 10.59
C PHE A 39 -12.29 7.35 10.84
N TRP A 40 -11.78 7.66 12.04
CA TRP A 40 -10.38 7.44 12.43
C TRP A 40 -9.94 5.97 12.36
N VAL A 41 -10.89 5.04 12.45
CA VAL A 41 -10.66 3.59 12.36
C VAL A 41 -10.21 3.19 10.95
N ILE A 42 -10.70 3.88 9.90
CA ILE A 42 -10.39 3.55 8.51
C ILE A 42 -8.90 3.84 8.19
N PRO A 43 -8.35 5.07 8.37
CA PRO A 43 -6.93 5.32 8.18
C PRO A 43 -6.05 4.41 9.04
N LEU A 44 -6.46 4.12 10.28
CA LEU A 44 -5.72 3.25 11.20
C LEU A 44 -5.61 1.81 10.66
N PHE A 45 -6.70 1.25 10.13
CA PHE A 45 -6.70 -0.07 9.52
C PHE A 45 -5.72 -0.16 8.34
N PHE A 46 -5.78 0.80 7.41
CA PHE A 46 -4.87 0.84 6.26
C PHE A 46 -3.41 1.12 6.66
N PHE A 47 -3.20 1.86 7.75
CA PHE A 47 -1.87 2.08 8.31
C PHE A 47 -1.25 0.76 8.78
N ILE A 48 -1.96 0.02 9.63
CA ILE A 48 -1.48 -1.26 10.19
C ILE A 48 -1.25 -2.28 9.06
N LEU A 49 -2.21 -2.44 8.14
CA LEU A 49 -2.02 -3.33 7.00
C LEU A 49 -0.80 -2.94 6.16
N GLY A 50 -0.61 -1.65 5.89
CA GLY A 50 0.55 -1.18 5.13
C GLY A 50 1.87 -1.45 5.84
N LEU A 51 1.93 -1.30 7.18
CA LEU A 51 3.13 -1.66 7.95
C LEU A 51 3.46 -3.15 7.85
N ILE A 52 2.45 -4.03 7.94
CA ILE A 52 2.63 -5.47 7.78
C ILE A 52 3.18 -5.77 6.38
N PHE A 53 2.61 -5.15 5.34
CA PHE A 53 3.08 -5.33 3.97
C PHE A 53 4.50 -4.81 3.78
N ILE A 54 4.84 -3.61 4.23
CA ILE A 54 6.19 -3.05 4.13
C ILE A 54 7.22 -3.94 4.86
N GLY A 55 6.86 -4.57 5.98
CA GLY A 55 7.75 -5.49 6.69
C GLY A 55 7.99 -6.81 5.94
N GLN A 56 6.98 -7.32 5.24
CA GLN A 56 7.04 -8.62 4.55
C GLN A 56 7.55 -8.51 3.11
N PHE A 57 7.32 -7.37 2.46
CA PHE A 57 7.64 -7.11 1.06
C PHE A 57 9.15 -7.25 0.72
N PRO A 58 10.10 -6.65 1.47
CA PRO A 58 11.53 -6.81 1.20
C PRO A 58 12.02 -8.25 1.35
N LYS A 59 11.47 -9.00 2.31
CA LYS A 59 11.84 -10.42 2.53
C LYS A 59 11.46 -11.29 1.33
N ALA A 60 10.33 -10.99 0.71
CA ALA A 60 9.83 -11.73 -0.44
C ALA A 60 10.54 -11.33 -1.75
N ILE A 61 10.87 -10.04 -1.93
CA ILE A 61 11.66 -9.56 -3.09
C ILE A 61 13.06 -10.15 -3.09
N LEU A 62 13.74 -10.16 -1.95
CA LEU A 62 15.09 -10.73 -1.83
C LEU A 62 15.15 -12.20 -2.26
N LYS A 63 14.10 -12.97 -2.00
CA LYS A 63 14.06 -14.40 -2.33
C LYS A 63 13.87 -14.64 -3.83
N LYS A 64 13.05 -13.83 -4.52
CA LYS A 64 12.74 -13.99 -5.97
C LYS A 64 12.41 -12.65 -6.64
N PRO A 65 13.42 -11.84 -7.05
CA PRO A 65 13.19 -10.52 -7.64
C PRO A 65 12.42 -10.56 -8.98
N GLY A 66 12.53 -11.66 -9.74
CA GLY A 66 11.79 -11.85 -11.00
C GLY A 66 10.28 -12.08 -10.85
N LYS A 67 9.73 -12.15 -9.62
CA LYS A 67 8.30 -12.35 -9.36
C LYS A 67 7.63 -11.16 -8.65
N LEU A 68 8.17 -9.95 -8.82
CA LEU A 68 7.66 -8.72 -8.19
C LEU A 68 6.15 -8.53 -8.42
N VAL A 69 5.70 -8.73 -9.67
CA VAL A 69 4.28 -8.62 -10.06
C VAL A 69 3.42 -9.62 -9.28
N ASN A 70 3.87 -10.87 -9.16
CA ASN A 70 3.12 -11.92 -8.47
C ASN A 70 3.01 -11.65 -6.97
N LEU A 71 4.08 -11.13 -6.35
CA LEU A 71 4.06 -10.70 -4.95
C LEU A 71 3.09 -9.54 -4.73
N TYR A 72 3.09 -8.55 -5.62
CA TYR A 72 2.12 -7.45 -5.59
C TYR A 72 0.68 -7.94 -5.69
N MET A 73 0.38 -8.82 -6.65
CA MET A 73 -0.95 -9.40 -6.81
C MET A 73 -1.38 -10.16 -5.55
N LEU A 74 -0.46 -10.90 -4.92
CA LEU A 74 -0.72 -11.59 -3.66
C LEU A 74 -1.04 -10.62 -2.51
N MET A 75 -0.24 -9.56 -2.34
CA MET A 75 -0.51 -8.54 -1.33
C MET A 75 -1.86 -7.85 -1.55
N ARG A 76 -2.18 -7.53 -2.80
CA ARG A 76 -3.47 -6.94 -3.18
C ARG A 76 -4.62 -7.87 -2.83
N MET A 77 -4.47 -9.17 -3.07
CA MET A 77 -5.48 -10.16 -2.73
C MET A 77 -5.67 -10.28 -1.21
N ILE A 78 -4.58 -10.39 -0.44
CA ILE A 78 -4.63 -10.40 1.03
C ILE A 78 -5.32 -9.14 1.55
N LYS A 79 -5.01 -7.97 0.98
CA LYS A 79 -5.65 -6.71 1.37
C LYS A 79 -7.16 -6.72 1.08
N ILE A 80 -7.60 -7.23 -0.07
CA ILE A 80 -9.03 -7.35 -0.40
C ILE A 80 -9.74 -8.23 0.64
N PHE A 81 -9.18 -9.40 0.95
CA PHE A 81 -9.76 -10.29 1.97
C PHE A 81 -9.78 -9.65 3.36
N ALA A 82 -8.68 -9.02 3.78
CA ALA A 82 -8.62 -8.32 5.06
C ALA A 82 -9.64 -7.16 5.13
N SER A 83 -9.79 -6.41 4.04
CA SER A 83 -10.75 -5.31 3.94
C SER A 83 -12.19 -5.81 4.02
N PHE A 84 -12.50 -6.90 3.32
CA PHE A 84 -13.81 -7.51 3.37
C PHE A 84 -14.15 -8.01 4.78
N LEU A 85 -13.22 -8.71 5.44
CA LEU A 85 -13.40 -9.16 6.81
C LEU A 85 -13.59 -7.98 7.77
N PHE A 86 -12.86 -6.88 7.55
CA PHE A 86 -12.98 -5.68 8.38
C PHE A 86 -14.36 -5.03 8.28
N ILE A 87 -14.87 -4.86 7.06
CA ILE A 87 -16.23 -4.35 6.83
C ILE A 87 -17.28 -5.28 7.46
N LEU A 88 -17.09 -6.60 7.36
CA LEU A 88 -17.98 -7.57 8.00
C LEU A 88 -18.00 -7.41 9.53
N VAL A 89 -16.82 -7.27 10.15
CA VAL A 89 -16.73 -7.04 11.61
C VAL A 89 -17.40 -5.73 12.01
N TYR A 90 -17.17 -4.65 11.25
CA TYR A 90 -17.83 -3.37 11.52
C TYR A 90 -19.36 -3.49 11.39
N TRP A 91 -19.85 -4.24 10.41
CA TRP A 91 -21.28 -4.48 10.22
C TRP A 91 -21.93 -5.18 11.42
N PHE A 92 -21.20 -6.06 12.13
CA PHE A 92 -21.71 -6.68 13.36
C PHE A 92 -21.80 -5.70 14.54
N ILE A 93 -20.94 -4.67 14.58
CA ILE A 93 -20.87 -3.68 15.66
C ILE A 93 -21.89 -2.56 15.46
N ASP A 94 -21.89 -1.95 14.28
CA ASP A 94 -22.75 -0.80 13.96
C ASP A 94 -23.41 -0.95 12.59
N LYS A 95 -24.62 -1.50 12.62
CA LYS A 95 -25.46 -1.66 11.43
C LYS A 95 -26.03 -0.34 10.93
N GLN A 96 -26.13 0.69 11.77
CA GLN A 96 -26.77 1.93 11.41
C GLN A 96 -25.87 2.77 10.50
N ASN A 97 -24.56 2.79 10.80
CA ASN A 97 -23.58 3.58 10.06
C ASN A 97 -22.84 2.80 8.95
N ILE A 98 -23.15 1.50 8.75
CA ILE A 98 -22.45 0.64 7.77
C ILE A 98 -22.40 1.22 6.36
N ARG A 99 -23.45 1.90 5.90
CA ARG A 99 -23.49 2.48 4.55
C ARG A 99 -22.44 3.59 4.42
N ASN A 100 -22.42 4.53 5.36
CA ASN A 100 -21.48 5.65 5.34
C ASN A 100 -20.05 5.14 5.53
N PHE A 101 -19.86 4.22 6.47
CA PHE A 101 -18.58 3.57 6.70
C PHE A 101 -18.05 2.86 5.44
N ALA A 102 -18.88 2.05 4.77
CA ALA A 102 -18.48 1.33 3.57
C ALA A 102 -18.10 2.29 2.43
N ILE A 103 -18.85 3.38 2.23
CA ILE A 103 -18.52 4.40 1.22
C ILE A 103 -17.16 5.03 1.52
N LEU A 104 -16.95 5.50 2.75
CA LEU A 104 -15.69 6.10 3.17
C LEU A 104 -14.52 5.11 3.05
N PHE A 105 -14.76 3.87 3.44
CA PHE A 105 -13.79 2.79 3.35
C PHE A 105 -13.40 2.51 1.90
N ILE A 106 -14.37 2.46 0.97
CA ILE A 106 -14.12 2.23 -0.46
C ILE A 106 -13.31 3.38 -1.06
N ILE A 107 -13.68 4.63 -0.76
CA ILE A 107 -12.94 5.80 -1.27
C ILE A 107 -11.50 5.75 -0.75
N PHE A 108 -11.30 5.51 0.54
CA PHE A 108 -9.97 5.40 1.14
C PHE A 108 -9.18 4.22 0.56
N TYR A 109 -9.84 3.07 0.35
CA TYR A 109 -9.27 1.90 -0.30
C TYR A 109 -8.75 2.21 -1.70
N LEU A 110 -9.55 2.89 -2.53
CA LEU A 110 -9.18 3.26 -3.89
C LEU A 110 -7.99 4.23 -3.90
N MET A 111 -8.00 5.23 -3.02
CA MET A 111 -6.89 6.17 -2.88
C MET A 111 -5.60 5.46 -2.45
N ASN A 112 -5.71 4.54 -1.49
CA ASN A 112 -4.61 3.70 -1.02
C ASN A 112 -4.06 2.81 -2.17
N LEU A 113 -4.95 2.21 -2.95
CA LEU A 113 -4.62 1.35 -4.07
C LEU A 113 -3.88 2.10 -5.18
N THR A 114 -4.34 3.29 -5.57
CA THR A 114 -3.68 4.12 -6.59
C THR A 114 -2.25 4.45 -6.18
N TRP A 115 -2.05 4.80 -4.91
CA TRP A 115 -0.72 5.10 -4.39
C TRP A 115 0.20 3.88 -4.36
N GLU A 116 -0.30 2.74 -3.90
CA GLU A 116 0.46 1.49 -3.92
C GLU A 116 0.89 1.09 -5.33
N THR A 117 -0.01 1.20 -6.29
CA THR A 117 0.30 0.96 -7.70
C THR A 117 1.38 1.92 -8.20
N TYR A 118 1.33 3.20 -7.82
CA TYR A 118 2.34 4.19 -8.19
C TYR A 118 3.73 3.84 -7.63
N ILE A 119 3.84 3.55 -6.33
CA ILE A 119 5.10 3.14 -5.70
C ILE A 119 5.61 1.85 -6.35
N TYR A 120 4.74 0.87 -6.56
CA TYR A 120 5.08 -0.40 -7.18
C TYR A 120 5.69 -0.21 -8.57
N THR A 121 5.04 0.55 -9.46
CA THR A 121 5.55 0.80 -10.81
C THR A 121 6.91 1.49 -10.78
N ARG A 122 7.11 2.42 -9.83
CA ARG A 122 8.42 3.07 -9.64
C ARG A 122 9.50 2.08 -9.18
N MET A 123 9.17 1.19 -8.24
CA MET A 123 10.10 0.15 -7.75
C MET A 123 10.45 -0.86 -8.84
N GLU A 124 9.47 -1.31 -9.64
CA GLU A 124 9.71 -2.25 -10.72
C GLU A 124 10.72 -1.70 -11.74
N ARG A 125 10.57 -0.42 -12.11
CA ARG A 125 11.52 0.26 -13.00
C ARG A 125 12.91 0.34 -12.39
N TYR A 126 13.01 0.67 -11.11
CA TYR A 126 14.29 0.75 -10.40
C TYR A 126 15.02 -0.60 -10.33
N ILE A 127 14.29 -1.69 -10.05
CA ILE A 127 14.86 -3.05 -9.98
C ILE A 127 15.29 -3.51 -11.36
N LYS A 128 14.47 -3.30 -12.40
CA LYS A 128 14.81 -3.67 -13.80
C LYS A 128 16.08 -2.96 -14.29
N GLN A 129 16.23 -1.67 -13.97
CA GLN A 129 17.43 -0.90 -14.34
C GLN A 129 18.70 -1.45 -13.66
N ARG A 130 18.61 -1.79 -12.37
CA ARG A 130 19.73 -2.40 -11.64
C ARG A 130 20.11 -3.78 -12.19
N ASP A 131 19.13 -4.64 -12.49
CA ASP A 131 19.38 -5.97 -13.03
C ASP A 131 20.07 -5.89 -14.41
N ASN A 132 19.66 -4.95 -15.27
CA ASN A 132 20.33 -4.70 -16.55
C ASN A 132 21.77 -4.18 -16.37
N GLN A 133 21.99 -3.26 -15.44
CA GLN A 133 23.34 -2.75 -15.15
C GLN A 133 24.27 -3.85 -14.61
N GLU A 134 23.78 -4.69 -13.70
CA GLU A 134 24.55 -5.82 -13.17
C GLU A 134 24.89 -6.85 -14.26
N LYS A 135 23.99 -7.11 -15.22
CA LYS A 135 24.28 -7.97 -16.37
C LYS A 135 25.36 -7.38 -17.29
N MET A 136 25.21 -6.11 -17.67
CA MET A 136 26.19 -5.43 -18.52
C MET A 136 27.59 -5.36 -17.86
N ALA A 137 27.65 -5.15 -16.54
CA ALA A 137 28.91 -5.14 -15.81
C ALA A 137 29.58 -6.52 -15.72
N LYS A 138 28.81 -7.62 -15.69
CA LYS A 138 29.35 -8.98 -15.73
C LYS A 138 29.87 -9.32 -17.13
N GLU A 139 29.10 -9.03 -18.17
CA GLU A 139 29.51 -9.22 -19.57
C GLU A 139 30.80 -8.44 -19.91
N HIS A 140 30.94 -7.21 -19.40
CA HIS A 140 32.14 -6.40 -19.63
C HIS A 140 33.38 -6.93 -18.88
N LYS A 141 33.21 -7.60 -17.73
CA LYS A 141 34.32 -8.26 -17.03
C LYS A 141 34.75 -9.54 -17.76
N GLU A 142 33.81 -10.39 -18.13
CA GLU A 142 34.09 -11.63 -18.88
C GLU A 142 34.81 -11.36 -20.21
N LYS A 143 34.52 -10.23 -20.86
CA LYS A 143 35.15 -9.84 -22.13
C LYS A 143 36.56 -9.23 -21.98
N ASN A 144 36.93 -8.74 -20.80
CA ASN A 144 38.26 -8.19 -20.52
C ASN A 144 39.20 -9.21 -19.88
N ASP A 145 38.67 -10.32 -19.36
CA ASP A 145 39.42 -11.44 -18.79
C ASP A 145 39.72 -12.55 -19.83
N GLN A 146 39.27 -12.39 -21.08
CA GLN A 146 39.61 -13.21 -22.27
C GLN A 146 40.64 -12.51 -23.15
#